data_AF-A0A8J3S4Z9-F1
#
_entry.id   AF-A0A8J3S4Z9-F1
#
_cell.length_a   1.000
_cell.length_b   1.000
_cell.length_c   1.000
_cell.angle_alpha   90.00
_cell.angle_beta   90.00
_cell.angle_gamma   90.00
#
_symmetry.space_group_name_H-M   'P 1'
#
loop_
_entity.id
_entity.type
_entity.pdbx_description
1 polymer ?
#
loop_
_entity_poly.entity_id
_entity_poly.type
_entity_poly.pdbx_seq_one_letter_code
_entity_poly.pdbx_strand_id
1 'polypeptide(L)'
;MDPYEELTTTVRQLRCEHSHPCQPPEGTLFEPGPCKHCGTPWVVTTAQGMSEPLRAELAKLLESAAWWTKTRGMADRHALNVARVINGKTALR
;
A
#
# COMPACT_ATOMS: atom_id res chain seq x y z
N MET A 1 8.04 -12.13 -3.43
CA MET A 1 6.63 -11.73 -3.23
C MET A 1 5.93 -11.91 -4.56
N ASP A 2 4.77 -12.54 -4.58
CA ASP A 2 3.97 -12.69 -5.79
C ASP A 2 3.54 -11.30 -6.32
N PRO A 3 3.72 -10.98 -7.62
CA PRO A 3 3.31 -9.70 -8.19
C PRO A 3 1.85 -9.30 -7.89
N TYR A 4 0.93 -10.28 -7.87
CA TYR A 4 -0.47 -10.01 -7.54
C TYR A 4 -0.63 -9.62 -6.06
N GLU A 5 0.03 -10.35 -5.16
CA GLU A 5 0.06 -10.05 -3.73
C GLU A 5 0.68 -8.68 -3.43
N GLU A 6 1.75 -8.31 -4.13
CA GLU A 6 2.42 -7.01 -4.00
C GLU A 6 1.49 -5.85 -4.40
N LEU A 7 0.81 -5.96 -5.54
CA LEU A 7 -0.16 -4.96 -6.00
C LEU A 7 -1.36 -4.84 -5.06
N THR A 8 -1.97 -5.97 -4.68
CA THR A 8 -3.15 -5.97 -3.80
C THR A 8 -2.85 -5.47 -2.39
N THR A 9 -1.66 -5.76 -1.85
CA THR A 9 -1.20 -5.16 -0.59
C THR A 9 -1.16 -3.65 -0.71
N THR A 10 -0.54 -3.12 -1.77
CA THR A 10 -0.43 -1.68 -2.01
C THR A 10 -1.80 -1.01 -2.14
N VAL A 11 -2.75 -1.64 -2.84
CA VAL A 11 -4.14 -1.16 -2.93
C VAL A 11 -4.78 -1.02 -1.54
N ARG A 12 -4.60 -2.02 -0.66
CA ARG A 12 -5.12 -1.97 0.72
C ARG A 12 -4.51 -0.81 1.51
N GLN A 13 -3.23 -0.53 1.33
CA GLN A 13 -2.55 0.57 1.99
C GLN A 13 -3.07 1.93 1.50
N LEU A 14 -3.22 2.11 0.18
CA LEU A 14 -3.75 3.34 -0.40
C LEU A 14 -5.18 3.63 0.07
N ARG A 15 -6.01 2.60 0.25
CA ARG A 15 -7.39 2.72 0.76
C ARG A 15 -7.49 2.83 2.27
N CYS A 16 -6.41 2.59 3.01
CA CYS A 16 -6.45 2.65 4.47
C CYS A 16 -6.30 4.11 4.92
N GLU A 17 -7.35 4.69 5.48
CA GLU A 17 -7.36 6.09 5.93
C GLU A 17 -6.45 6.34 7.14
N HIS A 18 -5.99 5.29 7.84
CA HIS A 18 -5.26 5.36 9.11
C HIS A 18 -5.89 6.34 10.13
N SER A 19 -7.19 6.61 9.98
CA SER A 19 -8.02 7.49 10.79
C SER A 19 -8.44 6.77 12.07
N HIS A 20 -7.47 6.42 12.91
CA HIS A 20 -7.74 5.88 14.24
C HIS A 20 -7.33 6.92 15.28
N PRO A 21 -8.30 7.56 15.98
CA PRO A 21 -8.01 8.61 16.95
C PRO A 21 -7.28 8.09 18.20
N CYS A 22 -7.27 6.78 18.45
CA CYS A 22 -6.74 6.23 19.69
C CYS A 22 -6.05 4.89 19.42
N GLN A 23 -4.71 4.91 19.40
CA GLN A 23 -3.83 3.76 19.61
C GLN A 23 -3.79 2.63 18.56
N PRO A 24 -2.61 1.99 18.42
CA PRO A 24 -2.33 0.97 17.42
C PRO A 24 -2.99 -0.37 17.75
N PRO A 25 -3.34 -1.17 16.74
CA PRO A 25 -4.16 -2.34 16.96
C PRO A 25 -3.44 -3.51 17.66
N GLU A 26 -2.10 -3.51 17.68
CA GLU A 26 -1.19 -4.36 18.46
C GLU A 26 0.11 -3.54 18.69
N GLY A 27 0.79 -3.67 19.83
CA GLY A 27 1.97 -2.86 20.19
C GLY A 27 1.74 -1.97 21.43
N THR A 28 2.70 -1.11 21.74
CA THR A 28 2.57 -0.14 22.85
C THR A 28 2.22 1.24 22.32
N LEU A 29 1.82 2.18 23.19
CA LEU A 29 1.62 3.58 22.81
C LEU A 29 2.88 4.19 22.15
N PHE A 30 4.06 3.73 22.56
CA PHE A 30 5.35 4.21 22.08
C PHE A 30 5.89 3.41 20.90
N GLU A 31 5.43 2.17 20.73
CA GLU A 31 5.78 1.27 19.64
C GLU A 31 4.50 0.69 19.01
N PRO A 32 3.81 1.49 18.18
CA PRO A 32 2.65 1.01 17.46
C PRO A 32 3.02 -0.09 16.47
N GLY A 33 2.37 -1.24 16.61
CA GLY A 33 2.44 -2.33 15.65
C GLY A 33 1.68 -2.01 14.36
N PRO A 34 1.73 -2.92 13.39
CA PRO A 34 1.19 -2.68 12.05
C PRO A 34 -0.34 -2.54 12.05
N CYS A 35 -0.86 -1.78 11.09
CA CYS A 35 -2.30 -1.67 10.88
C CYS A 35 -2.96 -3.04 10.63
N LYS A 36 -4.04 -3.39 11.35
CA LYS A 36 -4.79 -4.65 11.16
C LYS A 36 -5.45 -4.77 9.79
N HIS A 37 -5.72 -3.65 9.12
CA HIS A 37 -6.40 -3.64 7.83
C HIS A 37 -5.45 -3.75 6.64
N CYS A 38 -4.29 -3.11 6.69
CA CYS A 38 -3.36 -3.04 5.56
C CYS A 38 -1.95 -3.58 5.86
N GLY A 39 -1.64 -3.90 7.12
CA GLY A 39 -0.33 -4.42 7.55
C GLY A 39 0.80 -3.37 7.57
N THR A 40 0.53 -2.12 7.20
CA THR A 40 1.55 -1.07 7.15
C THR A 40 2.04 -0.71 8.55
N PRO A 41 3.37 -0.63 8.78
CA PRO A 41 3.91 -0.08 10.02
C PRO A 41 3.55 1.39 10.16
N TRP A 42 3.22 1.83 11.38
CA TRP A 42 2.83 3.22 11.65
C TRP A 42 3.93 4.24 11.29
N VAL A 43 5.18 3.81 11.23
CA VAL A 43 6.36 4.65 10.92
C VAL A 43 6.50 4.97 9.41
N VAL A 44 5.69 4.36 8.54
CA VAL A 44 5.81 4.53 7.08
C VAL A 44 4.65 5.38 6.58
N THR A 45 4.85 6.69 6.51
CA THR A 45 3.85 7.61 5.96
C THR A 45 4.36 8.39 4.77
N THR A 46 4.81 7.69 3.73
CA THR A 46 4.90 8.26 2.37
C THR A 46 3.52 8.63 1.81
N ALA A 47 2.44 7.98 2.28
CA ALA A 47 1.07 8.31 1.89
C ALA A 47 0.52 9.61 2.50
N GLN A 48 1.17 10.18 3.54
CA GLN A 48 0.73 11.43 4.17
C GLN A 48 0.89 12.66 3.25
N GLY A 49 1.69 12.56 2.18
CA GLY A 49 1.87 13.62 1.19
C GLY A 49 0.91 13.56 -0.01
N MET A 50 0.07 12.53 -0.12
CA MET A 50 -0.80 12.32 -1.27
C MET A 50 -2.23 12.78 -0.98
N SER A 51 -2.82 13.56 -1.88
CA SER A 51 -4.23 13.96 -1.74
C SER A 51 -5.15 12.75 -1.86
N GLU A 52 -6.27 12.76 -1.12
CA GLU A 52 -7.23 11.64 -1.12
C GLU A 52 -7.77 11.28 -2.53
N PRO A 53 -8.08 12.25 -3.42
CA PRO A 53 -8.48 11.93 -4.78
C PRO A 53 -7.41 11.17 -5.56
N LEU A 54 -6.13 11.55 -5.39
CA LEU A 54 -5.01 10.89 -6.07
C LEU A 54 -4.79 9.48 -5.52
N ARG A 55 -4.93 9.28 -4.20
CA ARG A 55 -4.87 7.94 -3.57
C ARG A 55 -5.94 7.01 -4.13
N ALA A 56 -7.17 7.51 -4.25
CA ALA A 56 -8.30 6.74 -4.75
C ALA A 56 -8.11 6.31 -6.22
N GLU A 57 -7.71 7.23 -7.10
CA GLU A 57 -7.44 6.91 -8.51
C GLU A 57 -6.27 5.95 -8.67
N LEU A 58 -5.20 6.14 -7.91
CA LEU A 58 -4.05 5.25 -7.93
C LEU A 58 -4.41 3.83 -7.46
N ALA A 59 -5.25 3.72 -6.43
CA ALA A 59 -5.75 2.42 -5.96
C ALA A 59 -6.54 1.68 -7.05
N LYS A 60 -7.39 2.39 -7.82
CA LYS A 60 -8.15 1.78 -8.94
C LYS A 60 -7.22 1.28 -10.05
N LEU A 61 -6.19 2.04 -10.39
CA LEU A 61 -5.21 1.65 -11.41
C LEU A 61 -4.43 0.40 -10.99
N LEU A 62 -3.94 0.36 -9.75
CA LEU A 62 -3.21 -0.80 -9.22
C LEU A 62 -4.11 -2.04 -9.04
N GLU A 63 -5.38 -1.86 -8.70
CA GLU A 63 -6.36 -2.96 -8.64
C GLU A 63 -6.62 -3.57 -10.02
N SER A 64 -6.70 -2.73 -11.05
CA SER A 64 -6.82 -3.17 -12.44
C SER A 64 -5.57 -3.96 -12.88
N ALA A 65 -4.38 -3.47 -12.55
CA ALA A 65 -3.12 -4.16 -12.84
C ALA A 65 -3.01 -5.51 -12.10
N ALA A 66 -3.49 -5.58 -10.85
CA ALA A 66 -3.54 -6.83 -10.09
C ALA A 66 -4.49 -7.84 -10.74
N TRP A 67 -5.67 -7.38 -11.19
CA TRP A 67 -6.61 -8.24 -11.91
C TRP A 67 -6.00 -8.80 -13.20
N TRP A 68 -5.32 -7.98 -14.00
CA TRP A 68 -4.61 -8.44 -15.21
C TRP A 68 -3.52 -9.45 -14.90
N THR A 69 -2.75 -9.21 -13.82
CA THR A 69 -1.70 -10.12 -13.37
C THR A 69 -2.29 -11.49 -13.01
N LYS A 70 -3.39 -11.52 -12.26
CA LYS A 70 -4.05 -12.76 -11.84
C LYS A 70 -4.68 -13.53 -12.99
N THR A 71 -5.30 -12.83 -13.94
CA THR A 71 -6.11 -13.46 -15.01
C THR A 71 -5.31 -13.82 -16.25
N ARG A 72 -4.26 -13.04 -16.58
CA ARG A 72 -3.45 -13.25 -17.78
C ARG A 72 -1.99 -13.63 -17.51
N GLY A 73 -1.58 -13.68 -16.24
CA GLY A 73 -0.18 -13.96 -15.87
C GLY A 73 0.80 -12.85 -16.28
N MET A 74 0.29 -11.69 -16.70
CA MET A 74 1.10 -10.55 -17.15
C MET A 74 1.18 -9.50 -16.05
N ALA A 75 2.30 -9.48 -15.34
CA ALA A 75 2.59 -8.44 -14.37
C ALA A 75 3.08 -7.16 -15.08
N ASP A 76 2.37 -6.05 -14.87
CA ASP A 76 2.81 -4.74 -15.36
C ASP A 76 3.99 -4.24 -14.51
N ARG A 77 5.17 -4.12 -15.15
CA ARG A 77 6.40 -3.69 -14.49
C ARG A 77 6.30 -2.26 -13.96
N HIS A 78 5.57 -1.37 -14.63
CA HIS A 78 5.37 0.00 -14.15
C HIS A 78 4.47 0.01 -12.92
N ALA A 79 3.38 -0.77 -12.93
CA ALA A 79 2.50 -0.89 -11.77
C ALA A 79 3.26 -1.44 -10.55
N LEU A 80 4.13 -2.44 -10.73
CA LEU A 80 4.97 -2.97 -9.66
C LEU A 80 5.98 -1.96 -9.13
N ASN A 81 6.62 -1.19 -10.02
CA ASN A 81 7.56 -0.15 -9.60
C ASN A 81 6.86 0.95 -8.78
N VAL A 82 5.68 1.39 -9.22
CA VAL A 82 4.85 2.34 -8.47
C VAL A 82 4.48 1.77 -7.10
N ALA A 83 4.03 0.52 -7.04
CA ALA A 83 3.73 -0.15 -5.78
C ALA A 83 4.93 -0.21 -4.82
N ARG A 84 6.13 -0.45 -5.34
CA ARG A 84 7.37 -0.47 -4.54
C ARG A 84 7.75 0.89 -4.01
N VAL A 85 7.59 1.95 -4.81
CA VAL A 85 7.83 3.33 -4.38
C VAL A 85 6.88 3.70 -3.24
N ILE A 86 5.59 3.38 -3.37
CA ILE A 86 4.59 3.62 -2.34
C ILE A 86 4.95 2.90 -1.04
N ASN A 87 5.34 1.62 -1.15
CA ASN A 87 5.72 0.77 -0.02
C ASN A 87 7.11 1.09 0.58
N GLY A 88 7.82 2.11 0.09
CA GLY A 88 9.18 2.45 0.56
C GLY A 88 10.23 1.38 0.23
N LYS A 89 9.94 0.45 -0.69
CA LYS A 89 10.83 -0.67 -1.09
C LYS A 89 11.84 -0.29 -2.17
N THR A 90 11.78 0.92 -2.71
CA THR A 90 12.89 1.51 -3.46
C THR A 90 13.71 2.38 -2.53
N ALA A 91 14.87 1.88 -2.11
CA ALA A 91 15.99 2.77 -1.83
C ALA A 91 16.25 3.53 -3.14
N LEU A 92 15.95 4.83 -3.17
CA LEU A 92 16.57 5.74 -4.12
C LEU A 92 18.07 5.66 -3.82
N ARG A 93 18.78 4.85 -4.61
CA ARG A 93 20.24 4.87 -4.70
C ARG A 93 20.63 5.84 -5.80
#